data_AF-A0A2A2GZH5-F1
#
_entry.id   AF-A0A2A2GZH5-F1
#
_cell.length_a   1.000
_cell.length_b   1.000
_cell.length_c   1.000
_cell.angle_alpha   90.00
_cell.angle_beta   90.00
_cell.angle_gamma   90.00
#
_symmetry.space_group_name_H-M   'P 1'
#
loop_
_entity.id
_entity.type
_entity.pdbx_description
1 polymer ?
#
loop_
_entity_poly.entity_id
_entity_poly.type
_entity_poly.pdbx_seq_one_letter_code
_entity_poly.pdbx_strand_id
1 'polypeptide(L)'
;MALSEVSPSPLSHDTVSRWLKSRCFRPKDLWRLVEPSIDKKSPCVLIADDTLIAKTRSRKIEMVHYQYSGNKHDVIAGIGLVNLLWHDLTSVESIT
;
A
#
# COMPACT_ATOMS: atom_id res chain seq x y z
N MET A 1 17.37 -8.92 -3.91
CA MET A 1 17.18 -10.35 -3.58
C MET A 1 15.75 -10.73 -3.94
N ALA A 2 15.57 -11.87 -4.58
CA ALA A 2 14.26 -12.42 -4.90
C ALA A 2 13.65 -13.12 -3.68
N LEU A 3 12.32 -13.15 -3.58
CA LEU A 3 11.62 -13.83 -2.47
C LEU A 3 11.99 -15.32 -2.35
N SER A 4 12.35 -15.95 -3.47
CA SER A 4 12.85 -17.33 -3.53
C SER A 4 14.23 -17.53 -2.89
N GLU A 5 15.04 -16.47 -2.76
CA GLU A 5 16.40 -16.52 -2.20
C GLU A 5 16.39 -16.37 -0.67
N VAL A 6 15.35 -15.75 -0.12
CA VAL A 6 15.23 -15.44 1.32
C VAL A 6 14.14 -16.25 2.02
N SER A 7 13.46 -17.13 1.28
CA SER A 7 12.39 -17.95 1.83
C SER A 7 12.96 -19.13 2.63
N PRO A 8 12.45 -19.40 3.84
CA PRO A 8 12.82 -20.57 4.64
C PRO A 8 12.33 -21.89 4.02
N SER A 9 11.52 -21.84 2.95
CA SER A 9 11.04 -23.00 2.19
C SER A 9 11.20 -22.80 0.67
N PRO A 10 11.32 -23.87 -0.13
CA PRO A 10 11.46 -23.77 -1.59
C PRO A 10 10.23 -23.08 -2.20
N LEU A 11 10.41 -21.87 -2.71
CA LEU A 11 9.37 -21.11 -3.40
C LEU A 11 9.84 -20.77 -4.81
N SER A 12 9.00 -21.08 -5.81
CA SER A 12 9.21 -20.55 -7.15
C SER A 12 9.09 -19.02 -7.14
N HIS A 13 9.91 -18.35 -7.94
CA HIS A 13 9.92 -16.91 -8.14
C HIS A 13 8.54 -16.32 -8.45
N ASP A 14 7.67 -17.08 -9.13
CA ASP A 14 6.35 -16.63 -9.54
C ASP A 14 5.19 -17.08 -8.63
N THR A 15 5.48 -17.78 -7.53
CA THR A 15 4.47 -18.40 -6.65
C THR A 15 3.47 -17.37 -6.14
N VAL A 16 3.96 -16.25 -5.61
CA VAL A 16 3.12 -15.16 -5.09
C VAL A 16 2.31 -14.51 -6.22
N SER A 17 2.92 -14.29 -7.38
CA SER A 17 2.23 -13.72 -8.54
C SER A 17 1.09 -14.63 -9.03
N ARG A 18 1.31 -15.95 -9.06
CA ARG A 18 0.29 -16.92 -9.43
C ARG A 18 -0.85 -16.95 -8.41
N TRP A 19 -0.52 -16.90 -7.12
CA TRP A 19 -1.52 -16.86 -6.05
C TRP A 19 -2.38 -15.60 -6.07
N LEU A 20 -1.76 -14.43 -6.29
CA LEU A 20 -2.49 -13.17 -6.44
C LEU A 20 -3.42 -13.17 -7.65
N LYS A 21 -3.00 -13.80 -8.76
CA LYS A 21 -3.82 -13.92 -9.98
C LYS A 21 -4.96 -14.94 -9.87
N SER A 22 -4.82 -15.96 -9.02
CA SER A 22 -5.82 -17.02 -8.92
C SER A 22 -7.01 -16.68 -8.02
N ARG A 23 -6.96 -15.53 -7.33
CA ARG A 23 -7.99 -15.10 -6.39
C ARG A 23 -8.49 -13.71 -6.72
N CYS A 24 -9.78 -13.49 -6.49
CA CYS A 24 -10.37 -12.15 -6.51
C CYS A 24 -10.53 -11.67 -5.07
N PHE A 25 -9.79 -10.63 -4.70
CA PHE A 25 -9.89 -10.00 -3.37
C PHE A 25 -10.73 -8.74 -3.49
N ARG A 26 -11.79 -8.64 -2.69
CA ARG A 26 -12.54 -7.38 -2.58
C ARG A 26 -12.00 -6.59 -1.40
N PRO A 27 -12.08 -5.25 -1.41
CA PRO A 27 -11.63 -4.42 -0.29
C PRO A 27 -12.20 -4.85 1.06
N LYS A 28 -13.47 -5.28 1.12
CA LYS A 28 -14.10 -5.78 2.35
C LYS A 28 -13.47 -7.06 2.92
N ASP A 29 -12.90 -7.90 2.06
CA ASP A 29 -12.27 -9.15 2.49
C ASP A 29 -10.96 -8.83 3.23
N LEU A 30 -10.22 -7.81 2.78
CA LEU A 30 -9.06 -7.26 3.48
C LEU A 30 -9.47 -6.52 4.76
N TRP A 31 -10.49 -5.66 4.70
CA TRP A 31 -10.97 -4.89 5.85
C TRP A 31 -11.28 -5.80 7.05
N ARG A 32 -11.98 -6.91 6.82
CA ARG A 32 -12.31 -7.88 7.87
C ARG A 32 -11.07 -8.47 8.59
N LEU A 33 -9.92 -8.54 7.91
CA LEU A 33 -8.68 -9.03 8.51
C LEU A 33 -7.97 -7.95 9.33
N VAL A 34 -8.06 -6.69 8.91
CA VAL A 34 -7.31 -5.57 9.54
C VAL A 34 -8.14 -4.81 10.58
N GLU A 35 -9.46 -4.84 10.50
CA GLU A 35 -10.35 -4.15 11.45
C GLU A 35 -10.04 -4.48 12.92
N PRO A 36 -9.77 -5.74 13.32
CA PRO A 36 -9.43 -6.06 14.70
C PRO A 36 -8.11 -5.45 15.18
N SER A 37 -7.20 -5.06 14.29
CA SER A 37 -5.94 -4.39 14.64
C SER A 37 -6.08 -2.88 14.88
N ILE A 38 -7.26 -2.32 14.67
CA ILE A 38 -7.53 -0.89 14.86
C ILE A 38 -8.32 -0.70 16.16
N ASP A 39 -7.72 -0.08 17.16
CA ASP A 39 -8.43 0.33 18.37
C ASP A 39 -9.21 1.63 18.13
N LYS A 40 -10.52 1.49 17.97
CA LYS A 40 -11.46 2.61 17.75
C LYS A 40 -11.89 3.31 19.05
N LYS A 41 -11.53 2.79 20.22
CA LYS A 41 -11.96 3.32 21.53
C LYS A 41 -10.96 4.30 22.11
N SER A 42 -9.67 4.12 21.82
CA SER A 42 -8.61 5.01 22.30
C SER A 42 -8.64 6.34 21.53
N PRO A 43 -8.27 7.47 22.17
CA PRO A 43 -8.09 8.74 21.50
C PRO A 43 -7.11 8.60 20.34
N CYS A 44 -7.52 9.00 19.14
CA CYS A 44 -6.77 8.78 17.92
C CYS A 44 -6.96 9.96 16.96
N VAL A 45 -6.07 10.03 15.98
CA VAL A 45 -6.19 10.90 14.81
C VAL A 45 -6.20 10.06 13.54
N LEU A 46 -7.03 10.47 12.59
CA LEU A 46 -7.03 9.94 11.24
C LEU A 46 -6.36 10.97 10.33
N ILE A 47 -5.20 10.61 9.80
CA ILE A 47 -4.43 11.47 8.90
C ILE A 47 -4.76 11.05 7.47
N ALA A 48 -5.23 12.00 6.66
CA ALA A 48 -5.49 11.80 5.25
C ALA A 48 -4.44 12.51 4.42
N ASP A 49 -3.87 11.79 3.45
CA ASP A 49 -2.85 12.31 2.53
C ASP A 49 -3.00 11.65 1.16
N ASP A 50 -2.67 12.36 0.09
CA ASP A 50 -2.60 11.82 -1.26
C ASP A 50 -1.15 11.66 -1.73
N THR A 51 -0.85 10.53 -2.34
CA THR A 51 0.48 10.22 -2.86
C THR A 51 0.38 9.77 -4.32
N LEU A 52 1.27 10.29 -5.15
CA LEU A 52 1.47 9.83 -6.53
C LEU A 52 2.57 8.76 -6.59
N ILE A 53 2.18 7.52 -6.83
CA ILE A 53 3.13 6.43 -7.05
C ILE A 53 3.58 6.45 -8.52
N ALA A 54 4.81 6.89 -8.76
CA ALA A 54 5.39 6.92 -10.10
C ALA A 54 5.46 5.51 -10.72
N LYS A 55 4.88 5.35 -11.92
CA LYS A 55 4.82 4.10 -12.69
C LYS A 55 5.29 4.30 -14.12
N THR A 56 6.41 5.00 -14.29
CA THR A 56 6.98 5.41 -15.59
C THR A 56 7.27 4.28 -16.57
N ARG A 57 7.41 3.03 -16.09
CA ARG A 57 7.70 1.85 -16.93
C ARG A 57 6.54 0.86 -17.08
N SER A 58 5.40 1.09 -16.45
CA SER A 58 4.26 0.17 -16.49
C SER A 58 3.21 0.63 -17.50
N ARG A 59 3.17 -0.03 -18.67
CA ARG A 59 2.22 0.29 -19.76
C ARG A 59 0.91 -0.50 -19.73
N LYS A 60 0.79 -1.51 -18.85
CA LYS A 60 -0.34 -2.48 -18.82
C LYS A 60 -1.11 -2.50 -17.50
N ILE A 61 -1.11 -1.40 -16.75
CA ILE A 61 -1.90 -1.28 -15.52
C ILE A 61 -2.98 -0.24 -15.81
N GLU A 62 -4.24 -0.66 -15.84
CA GLU A 62 -5.41 0.16 -16.17
C GLU A 62 -5.50 1.45 -15.31
N MET A 63 -5.02 1.37 -14.07
CA MET A 63 -5.04 2.46 -13.09
C MET A 63 -3.95 3.52 -13.29
N VAL A 64 -3.03 3.34 -14.24
CA VAL A 64 -1.96 4.32 -14.48
C VAL A 64 -2.48 5.49 -15.31
N HIS A 65 -2.39 6.69 -14.75
CA HIS A 65 -2.75 7.95 -15.40
C HIS A 65 -1.59 8.93 -15.38
N TYR A 66 -1.61 9.90 -16.29
CA TYR A 66 -0.66 11.00 -16.29
C TYR A 66 -1.13 12.07 -15.29
N GLN A 67 -0.29 12.37 -14.30
CA GLN A 67 -0.58 13.32 -13.24
C GLN A 67 0.63 14.21 -13.01
N TYR A 68 0.39 15.47 -12.65
CA TYR A 68 1.48 16.40 -12.34
C TYR A 68 2.15 16.00 -11.02
N SER A 69 3.48 15.89 -11.04
CA SER A 69 4.29 15.63 -9.85
C SER A 69 5.02 16.91 -9.46
N GLY A 70 4.68 17.47 -8.30
CA GLY A 70 5.40 18.62 -7.75
C GLY A 70 6.89 18.33 -7.51
N ASN A 71 7.24 17.09 -7.14
CA ASN A 71 8.63 16.69 -6.92
C ASN A 71 9.45 16.62 -8.23
N LYS A 72 8.83 16.24 -9.34
CA LYS A 72 9.49 16.19 -10.65
C LYS A 72 9.31 17.48 -11.46
N HIS A 73 8.44 18.38 -11.00
CA HIS A 73 8.00 19.55 -11.75
C HIS A 73 7.53 19.22 -13.16
N ASP A 74 6.91 18.05 -13.33
CA ASP A 74 6.53 17.50 -14.63
C ASP A 74 5.35 16.53 -14.50
N VAL A 75 4.68 16.25 -15.61
CA VAL A 75 3.60 15.28 -15.70
C VAL A 75 4.19 13.88 -15.86
N ILE A 76 3.94 13.02 -14.87
CA ILE A 76 4.44 11.65 -14.86
C ILE A 76 3.30 10.64 -14.94
N ALA A 77 3.58 9.50 -15.58
CA ALA A 77 2.70 8.34 -15.49
C ALA A 77 2.79 7.74 -14.07
N GLY A 78 1.67 7.63 -13.38
CA GLY A 78 1.60 7.12 -12.03
C GLY A 78 0.21 6.67 -11.61
N ILE A 79 0.11 6.23 -10.37
CA ILE A 79 -1.16 5.89 -9.71
C ILE A 79 -1.33 6.87 -8.57
N GLY A 80 -2.40 7.67 -8.63
CA GLY A 80 -2.82 8.49 -7.49
C GLY A 80 -3.44 7.60 -6.42
N LEU A 81 -2.97 7.74 -5.18
CA LEU A 81 -3.43 6.97 -4.04
C LEU A 81 -3.81 7.93 -2.92
N VAL A 82 -5.04 7.83 -2.41
CA VAL A 82 -5.43 8.47 -1.16
C VAL A 82 -5.18 7.48 -0.03
N ASN A 83 -4.38 7.89 0.95
CA ASN A 83 -4.08 7.11 2.14
C ASN A 83 -4.82 7.67 3.36
N LEU A 84 -5.23 6.77 4.25
CA LEU A 84 -5.84 7.08 5.53
C LEU A 84 -5.04 6.34 6.62
N LEU A 85 -4.29 7.09 7.42
CA LEU A 85 -3.45 6.56 8.48
C LEU A 85 -4.12 6.76 9.84
N TRP A 86 -4.36 5.66 10.55
CA TRP A 86 -4.83 5.66 11.93
C TRP A 86 -3.63 5.79 12.87
N HIS A 87 -3.62 6.82 13.72
CA HIS A 87 -2.57 7.05 14.70
C HIS A 87 -3.17 7.21 16.11
N ASP A 88 -2.71 6.38 17.04
CA ASP A 88 -3.12 6.41 18.43
C ASP A 88 -2.38 7.52 19.18
N LEU A 89 -3.11 8.34 19.94
CA LEU A 89 -2.54 9.44 20.72
C LEU A 89 -2.07 9.02 22.11
N THR A 90 -2.33 7.77 22.53
CA THR A 90 -1.87 7.25 23.82
C THR A 90 -0.42 6.79 23.81
N SER A 91 0.18 6.62 22.62
CA SER A 91 1.60 6.30 22.42
C SER A 91 2.46 7.55 22.55
N VAL A 92 2.39 8.25 23.69
CA VAL A 92 3.36 9.30 24.03
C VAL A 92 4.62 8.62 24.55
N GLU A 93 5.34 7.90 23.69
CA GLU A 93 6.77 7.76 23.89
C GLU A 93 7.37 9.09 23.45
N SER A 94 7.62 9.95 24.44
CA SER A 94 8.41 11.17 24.29
C SER A 94 9.69 10.84 23.55
N ILE A 95 9.77 11.22 22.27
CA ILE A 95 11.03 11.23 21.54
C ILE A 95 11.85 12.38 22.15
N THR A 96 12.64 12.05 23.15
CA THR A 96 13.77 12.88 23.61
C THR A 96 14.99 12.54 22.77
#